data_AF-A0A564Q3R5-F1
#
_entry.id   AF-A0A564Q3R5-F1
#
_cell.length_a   1.000
_cell.length_b   1.000
_cell.length_c   1.000
_cell.angle_alpha   90.00
_cell.angle_beta   90.00
_cell.angle_gamma   90.00
#
_symmetry.space_group_name_H-M   'P 1'
#
loop_
_entity.id
_entity.type
_entity.pdbx_description
1 polymer ?
#
loop_
_entity_poly.entity_id
_entity_poly.type
_entity_poly.pdbx_seq_one_letter_code
_entity_poly.pdbx_strand_id
1 'polypeptide(L)'
;MTIEKMQVEEHKPKGKVLDETLEFLQDSQWHSVEEIEEKICLPDKKLASILSFFAQFDLISRAGEKSMAKITPLGLSFLALPRE
;
A
#
# COMPACT_ATOMS: atom_id res chain seq x y z
N MET A 1 -2.35 -37.93 11.29
CA MET A 1 -1.23 -37.05 10.91
C MET A 1 -1.35 -36.76 9.43
N THR A 2 -1.59 -35.50 9.08
CA THR A 2 -0.94 -34.70 8.03
C THR A 2 -1.87 -33.51 7.77
N ILE A 3 -1.43 -32.33 8.20
CA ILE A 3 -2.12 -31.06 7.96
C ILE A 3 -1.60 -30.56 6.61
N GLU A 4 -2.38 -30.74 5.56
CA GLU A 4 -2.16 -30.01 4.32
C GLU A 4 -2.75 -28.61 4.52
N LYS A 5 -1.87 -27.67 4.84
CA LYS A 5 -2.21 -26.24 4.94
C LYS A 5 -2.64 -25.76 3.56
N MET A 6 -3.93 -25.88 3.27
CA MET A 6 -4.59 -25.14 2.20
C MET A 6 -4.28 -23.67 2.40
N GLN A 7 -3.59 -23.09 1.42
CA GLN A 7 -3.40 -21.64 1.29
C GLN A 7 -4.80 -21.02 1.23
N VAL A 8 -5.23 -20.44 2.33
CA VAL A 8 -6.40 -19.56 2.34
C VAL A 8 -5.93 -18.29 1.64
N GLU A 9 -6.13 -18.25 0.32
CA GLU A 9 -6.06 -17.01 -0.43
C GLU A 9 -7.26 -16.17 0.06
N GLU A 10 -7.03 -15.41 1.13
CA GLU A 10 -8.03 -14.47 1.64
C GLU A 10 -8.38 -13.51 0.51
N HIS A 11 -9.63 -13.61 0.05
CA HIS A 11 -10.20 -12.69 -0.92
C HIS A 11 -10.43 -11.33 -0.23
N LYS A 12 -9.33 -10.61 0.04
CA LYS A 12 -9.35 -9.29 0.67
C LYS A 12 -10.09 -8.34 -0.26
N PRO A 13 -11.14 -7.65 0.21
CA PRO A 13 -11.89 -6.72 -0.63
C PRO A 13 -10.92 -5.66 -1.17
N LYS A 14 -10.96 -5.41 -2.49
CA LYS A 14 -9.98 -4.59 -3.23
C LYS A 14 -9.75 -3.20 -2.62
N GLY A 15 -10.77 -2.60 -2.00
CA GLY A 15 -10.67 -1.31 -1.33
C GLY A 15 -9.80 -1.34 -0.07
N LYS A 16 -9.86 -2.42 0.71
CA LYS A 16 -9.16 -2.52 2.00
C LYS A 16 -7.64 -2.49 1.84
N VAL A 17 -7.14 -3.06 0.76
CA VAL A 17 -5.70 -3.05 0.42
C VAL A 17 -5.21 -1.63 0.07
N LEU A 18 -6.01 -0.87 -0.66
CA LEU A 18 -5.67 0.50 -1.04
C LEU A 18 -5.64 1.38 0.21
N ASP A 19 -6.68 1.29 1.03
CA ASP A 19 -6.77 2.02 2.29
C ASP A 19 -5.58 1.69 3.20
N GLU A 20 -5.30 0.40 3.43
CA GLU A 20 -4.18 -0.03 4.30
C GLU A 20 -2.81 0.44 3.78
N THR A 21 -2.60 0.44 2.46
CA THR A 21 -1.32 0.91 1.88
C THR A 21 -1.14 2.41 2.12
N LEU A 22 -2.21 3.19 1.97
CA LEU A 22 -2.16 4.63 2.17
C LEU A 22 -2.08 4.98 3.68
N GLU A 23 -2.82 4.26 4.52
CA GLU A 23 -2.76 4.34 5.99
C GLU A 23 -1.37 3.97 6.53
N PHE A 24 -0.67 3.01 5.92
CA PHE A 24 0.70 2.68 6.31
C PHE A 24 1.65 3.85 6.10
N LEU A 25 1.44 4.67 5.07
CA LEU A 25 2.28 5.83 4.75
C LEU A 25 1.86 7.12 5.49
N GLN A 26 0.85 7.08 6.36
CA GLN A 26 0.26 8.26 7.01
C GLN A 26 1.25 9.04 7.88
N ASP A 27 2.32 8.38 8.37
CA ASP A 27 3.39 8.98 9.15
C ASP A 27 4.25 9.97 8.36
N SER A 28 4.01 10.07 7.04
CA SER A 28 4.69 11.00 6.15
C SER A 28 6.21 10.84 6.12
N GLN A 29 6.73 9.66 6.47
CA GLN A 29 8.12 9.28 6.23
C GLN A 29 8.27 8.56 4.89
N TRP A 30 9.52 8.38 4.50
CA TRP A 30 9.88 7.57 3.34
C TRP A 30 9.95 6.10 3.76
N HIS A 31 9.19 5.26 3.08
CA HIS A 31 9.20 3.80 3.25
C HIS A 31 9.68 3.14 1.97
N SER A 32 10.48 2.09 2.09
CA SER A 32 10.86 1.26 0.95
C SER A 32 9.68 0.42 0.47
N VAL A 33 9.68 0.05 -0.81
CA VAL A 33 8.65 -0.86 -1.37
C VAL A 33 8.66 -2.21 -0.64
N GLU A 34 9.82 -2.70 -0.23
CA GLU A 34 9.99 -3.94 0.53
C GLU A 34 9.28 -3.86 1.90
N GLU A 35 9.47 -2.79 2.67
CA GLU A 35 8.77 -2.59 3.96
C GLU A 35 7.25 -2.56 3.79
N ILE A 36 6.77 -1.95 2.71
CA ILE A 36 5.33 -1.89 2.40
C ILE A 36 4.84 -3.30 2.00
N GLU A 37 5.63 -4.06 1.24
CA GLU A 37 5.31 -5.43 0.84
C GLU A 37 5.16 -6.36 2.05
N GLU A 38 6.13 -6.32 2.96
CA GLU A 38 6.13 -7.09 4.20
C GLU A 38 4.93 -6.74 5.09
N LYS A 39 4.54 -5.45 5.11
CA LYS A 39 3.42 -5.00 5.94
C LYS A 39 2.06 -5.41 5.37
N ILE A 40 1.88 -5.26 4.06
CA ILE A 40 0.57 -5.46 3.42
C ILE A 40 0.39 -6.92 2.95
N CYS A 41 1.46 -7.72 2.94
CA CYS A 41 1.49 -9.11 2.46
C CYS A 41 0.92 -9.24 1.03
N LEU A 42 1.32 -8.33 0.13
CA LEU A 42 0.93 -8.35 -1.27
C LEU A 42 2.11 -8.77 -2.16
N PRO A 43 1.87 -9.44 -3.29
CA PRO A 43 2.93 -9.66 -4.27
C PRO A 43 3.44 -8.34 -4.83
N ASP A 44 4.76 -8.18 -4.94
CA ASP A 44 5.46 -7.03 -5.54
C ASP A 44 4.73 -6.42 -6.76
N LYS A 45 4.33 -7.25 -7.74
CA LYS A 45 3.64 -6.76 -8.96
C LYS A 45 2.32 -6.03 -8.68
N LYS A 46 1.54 -6.51 -7.70
CA LYS A 46 0.28 -5.85 -7.30
C LYS A 46 0.57 -4.58 -6.52
N LEU A 47 1.53 -4.62 -5.59
CA LEU A 47 1.94 -3.45 -4.82
C LEU A 47 2.49 -2.34 -5.71
N ALA A 48 3.36 -2.67 -6.66
CA ALA A 48 3.89 -1.73 -7.65
C ALA A 48 2.78 -1.04 -8.47
N SER A 49 1.72 -1.79 -8.80
CA SER A 49 0.55 -1.25 -9.50
C SER A 49 -0.24 -0.28 -8.62
N ILE A 50 -0.40 -0.60 -7.33
CA ILE A 50 -1.06 0.28 -6.33
C ILE A 50 -0.26 1.56 -6.12
N LEU A 51 1.05 1.45 -5.91
CA LEU A 51 1.92 2.61 -5.71
C LEU A 51 1.98 3.49 -6.96
N SER A 52 1.96 2.89 -8.15
CA SER A 52 1.90 3.65 -9.41
C SER A 52 0.56 4.36 -9.58
N PHE A 53 -0.54 3.69 -9.21
CA PHE A 53 -1.87 4.32 -9.16
C PHE A 53 -1.88 5.52 -8.21
N PHE A 54 -1.41 5.37 -6.97
CA PHE A 54 -1.35 6.49 -6.03
C PHE A 54 -0.45 7.64 -6.49
N ALA A 55 0.68 7.34 -7.13
CA ALA A 55 1.56 8.36 -7.69
C ALA A 55 0.88 9.12 -8.85
N GLN A 56 0.07 8.45 -9.66
CA GLN A 56 -0.69 9.08 -10.75
C GLN A 56 -1.70 10.13 -10.25
N PHE A 57 -2.23 9.95 -9.04
CA PHE A 57 -3.16 10.90 -8.41
C PHE A 57 -2.48 11.85 -7.42
N ASP A 58 -1.14 11.95 -7.45
CA ASP A 58 -0.35 12.76 -6.53
C ASP A 58 -0.59 12.44 -5.04
N LEU A 59 -1.09 11.25 -4.72
CA LEU A 59 -1.33 10.82 -3.33
C LEU A 59 -0.03 10.40 -2.63
N ILE A 60 0.94 9.90 -3.40
CA ILE A 60 2.29 9.56 -2.91
C ILE A 60 3.36 10.13 -3.84
N SER A 61 4.54 10.39 -3.29
CA SER A 61 5.78 10.65 -4.03
C SER A 61 6.64 9.40 -4.07
N ARG A 62 7.33 9.18 -5.19
CA ARG A 62 8.28 8.07 -5.36
C ARG A 62 9.70 8.60 -5.57
N ALA A 63 10.68 7.99 -4.91
CA ALA A 63 12.10 8.25 -5.14
C ALA A 63 12.70 7.14 -6.01
N GLY A 64 13.05 7.48 -7.27
CA GLY A 64 13.41 6.52 -8.31
C GLY A 64 14.70 5.72 -8.07
N GLU A 65 15.64 6.23 -7.27
CA GLU A 65 16.90 5.53 -6.99
C GLU A 65 16.80 4.49 -5.87
N LYS A 66 15.78 4.58 -5.00
CA LYS A 66 15.71 3.78 -3.77
C LYS A 66 14.43 2.96 -3.63
N SER A 67 13.59 2.92 -4.66
CA SER A 67 12.26 2.29 -4.59
C SER A 67 11.53 2.68 -3.30
N MET A 68 11.48 3.98 -3.00
CA MET A 68 10.80 4.49 -1.81
C MET A 68 9.52 5.22 -2.19
N ALA A 69 8.55 5.16 -1.29
CA ALA A 69 7.28 5.86 -1.36
C ALA A 69 7.06 6.68 -0.08
N LYS A 70 6.40 7.82 -0.23
CA LYS A 70 5.98 8.69 0.88
C LYS A 70 4.63 9.31 0.55
N ILE A 71 3.72 9.41 1.51
CA ILE A 71 2.45 10.12 1.29
C ILE A 71 2.69 11.62 1.06
N THR A 72 1.92 12.20 0.15
CA THR A 72 1.91 13.67 -0.05
C THR A 72 0.88 14.31 0.89
N PRO A 73 0.90 15.65 1.04
CA PRO A 73 -0.19 16.35 1.74
C PRO A 73 -1.58 16.08 1.13
N LEU A 74 -1.66 15.83 -0.18
CA LEU A 74 -2.92 15.48 -0.86
C LEU A 74 -3.40 14.09 -0.44
N GLY A 75 -2.50 13.10 -0.45
CA GLY A 75 -2.81 11.74 0.03
C GLY A 75 -3.22 11.71 1.50
N LEU A 76 -2.59 12.53 2.34
CA LEU A 76 -2.95 12.65 3.75
C LEU A 76 -4.34 13.27 3.93
N SER A 77 -4.66 14.28 3.12
CA SER A 77 -6.00 14.90 3.12
C SER A 77 -7.07 13.92 2.67
N PHE A 78 -6.75 13.03 1.72
CA PHE A 78 -7.64 11.97 1.26
C PHE A 78 -8.00 10.98 2.40
N LEU A 79 -7.03 10.63 3.26
CA LEU A 79 -7.28 9.79 4.44
C LEU A 79 -8.18 10.45 5.50
N ALA A 80 -8.18 11.79 5.56
CA ALA A 80 -8.96 12.55 6.53
C ALA A 80 -10.43 12.78 6.10
N LEU A 81 -10.81 12.37 4.88
CA LEU A 81 -12.18 12.51 4.40
C LEU A 81 -13.12 11.57 5.19
N PRO A 82 -14.30 12.05 5.61
CA PRO A 82 -15.30 11.18 6.24
C PRO A 82 -15.73 10.10 5.27
N ARG A 83 -15.71 8.84 5.73
CA ARG A 83 -16.26 7.70 4.97
C ARG A 83 -17.78 7.75 5.10
N GLU A 84 -18.49 7.93 3.99
CA GLU A 84 -19.96 7.92 3.91
C GLU A 84 -20.56 6.55 4.24
#